data_AF-A0A2V7RHE6-F1
#
_entry.id   AF-A0A2V7RHE6-F1
#
_cell.length_a   1.000
_cell.length_b   1.000
_cell.length_c   1.000
_cell.angle_alpha   90.00
_cell.angle_beta   90.00
_cell.angle_gamma   90.00
#
_symmetry.space_group_name_H-M   'P 1'
#
loop_
_entity.id
_entity.type
_entity.pdbx_description
1 polymer ?
#
loop_
_entity_poly.entity_id
_entity_poly.type
_entity_poly.pdbx_seq_one_letter_code
_entity_poly.pdbx_strand_id
1 'polypeptide(L)'
;LDINVYAVNQSMRIRLGTVTTASTQRFELSLHQISPTGELQLLADPVGSRRTMRSEAIHVSAGQVVEWTLQADLRQSSLTIRS
;
A
#
# COMPACT_ATOMS: atom_id res chain seq x y z
N LEU A 1 -6.67 8.37 -13.01
CA LEU A 1 -5.32 8.36 -12.42
C LEU A 1 -4.98 6.93 -12.07
N ASP A 2 -3.87 6.46 -12.61
CA ASP A 2 -3.38 5.12 -12.33
C ASP A 2 -2.30 5.24 -11.28
N ILE A 3 -2.41 4.45 -10.21
CA ILE A 3 -1.49 4.49 -9.09
C ILE A 3 -0.90 3.09 -8.93
N ASN A 4 0.42 2.99 -9.07
CA ASN A 4 1.13 1.78 -8.69
C ASN A 4 1.20 1.71 -7.17
N VAL A 5 0.81 0.57 -6.61
CA VAL A 5 0.82 0.31 -5.17
C VAL A 5 1.93 -0.69 -4.87
N TYR A 6 2.74 -0.38 -3.86
CA TYR A 6 3.82 -1.25 -3.40
C TYR A 6 3.70 -1.50 -1.90
N ALA A 7 4.01 -2.72 -1.48
CA ALA A 7 4.44 -3.00 -0.13
C ALA A 7 5.94 -2.72 -0.02
N VAL A 8 6.36 -2.07 1.05
CA VAL A 8 7.74 -1.63 1.23
C VAL A 8 8.25 -2.04 2.59
N ASN A 9 9.38 -2.74 2.60
CA ASN A 9 10.12 -3.07 3.80
C ASN A 9 11.57 -2.60 3.61
N GLN A 10 12.00 -1.64 4.42
CA GLN A 10 13.30 -0.97 4.28
C GLN A 10 13.52 -0.43 2.84
N SER A 11 14.50 -0.97 2.11
CA SER A 11 14.81 -0.64 0.72
C SER A 11 14.08 -1.51 -0.30
N MET A 12 13.50 -2.64 0.13
CA MET A 12 12.79 -3.58 -0.74
C MET A 12 11.39 -3.05 -1.05
N ARG A 13 11.04 -2.99 -2.34
CA ARG A 13 9.70 -2.63 -2.82
C ARG A 13 9.12 -3.80 -3.61
N ILE A 14 7.97 -4.28 -3.20
CA ILE A 14 7.22 -5.34 -3.87
C ILE A 14 5.96 -4.71 -4.44
N ARG A 15 5.81 -4.77 -5.77
CA ARG A 15 4.65 -4.20 -6.46
C ARG A 15 3.43 -5.09 -6.23
N LEU A 16 2.38 -4.52 -5.67
CA LEU A 16 1.10 -5.21 -5.44
C LEU A 16 0.23 -5.15 -6.70
N GLY A 17 0.16 -3.98 -7.34
CA GLY A 17 -0.61 -3.80 -8.57
C GLY A 17 -0.80 -2.34 -8.95
N THR A 18 -1.72 -2.09 -9.88
CA THR A 18 -2.22 -0.75 -10.23
C THR A 18 -3.64 -0.60 -9.73
N VAL A 19 -3.94 0.52 -9.10
CA VAL A 19 -5.32 0.95 -8.80
C VAL A 19 -5.67 2.11 -9.73
N THR A 20 -6.84 2.04 -10.34
CA THR A 20 -7.36 3.11 -11.21
C THR A 20 -8.46 3.90 -10.48
N THR A 21 -8.83 5.05 -11.01
CA THR A 21 -9.87 5.91 -10.42
C THR A 21 -11.20 5.17 -10.25
N ALA A 22 -11.88 5.40 -9.12
CA ALA A 22 -13.17 4.79 -8.78
C ALA A 22 -13.16 3.24 -8.81
N SER A 23 -12.02 2.63 -8.49
CA SER A 23 -11.88 1.18 -8.42
C SER A 23 -11.45 0.72 -7.03
N THR A 24 -11.73 -0.55 -6.74
CA THR A 24 -11.17 -1.26 -5.59
C THR A 24 -10.40 -2.46 -6.11
N GLN A 25 -9.17 -2.62 -5.66
CA GLN A 25 -8.35 -3.79 -5.95
C GLN A 25 -8.01 -4.50 -4.64
N ARG A 26 -7.93 -5.83 -4.69
CA ARG A 26 -7.52 -6.66 -3.56
C ARG A 26 -6.22 -7.36 -3.91
N PHE A 27 -5.30 -7.34 -2.97
CA PHE A 27 -3.99 -7.96 -3.11
C PHE A 27 -3.79 -8.89 -1.92
N GLU A 28 -3.36 -10.12 -2.19
CA GLU A 28 -2.93 -11.03 -1.13
C GLU A 28 -1.46 -10.73 -0.79
N LEU A 29 -1.21 -10.50 0.50
CA LEU A 29 0.12 -10.20 1.00
C LEU A 29 0.76 -11.46 1.59
N SER A 30 1.79 -11.97 0.94
CA SER A 30 2.67 -12.98 1.51
C SER A 30 3.58 -12.35 2.57
N LEU A 31 3.07 -12.09 3.78
CA LEU A 31 3.79 -11.36 4.84
C LEU A 31 5.18 -11.94 5.09
N HIS A 32 5.33 -13.27 5.15
CA HIS A 32 6.64 -13.92 5.33
C HIS A 32 7.68 -13.59 4.25
N GLN A 33 7.25 -13.25 3.03
CA GLN A 33 8.14 -12.86 1.93
C GLN A 33 8.47 -11.36 1.96
N ILE A 34 7.55 -10.54 2.51
CA ILE A 34 7.66 -9.08 2.52
C ILE A 34 8.38 -8.59 3.78
N SER A 35 7.93 -9.06 4.95
CA SER A 35 8.41 -8.66 6.26
C SER A 35 8.25 -9.80 7.27
N PRO A 36 9.34 -10.45 7.69
CA PRO A 36 9.30 -11.48 8.73
C PRO A 36 8.72 -10.99 10.06
N THR A 37 8.79 -9.69 10.35
CA THR A 37 8.25 -9.09 11.57
C THR A 37 6.81 -8.58 11.42
N GLY A 38 6.25 -8.61 10.20
CA GLY A 38 4.95 -8.03 9.88
C GLY A 38 4.94 -6.49 9.80
N GLU A 39 6.07 -5.83 10.04
CA GLU A 39 6.20 -4.38 9.88
C GLU A 39 6.47 -4.02 8.41
N LEU A 40 5.63 -3.18 7.81
CA LEU A 40 5.82 -2.67 6.45
C LEU A 40 5.22 -1.28 6.27
N GLN A 41 5.53 -0.62 5.16
CA GLN A 41 4.85 0.58 4.69
C GLN A 41 4.18 0.30 3.36
N LEU A 42 3.14 1.06 3.03
CA LEU A 42 2.59 1.10 1.69
C LEU A 42 3.08 2.35 0.96
N LEU A 43 3.30 2.21 -0.35
CA LEU A 43 3.73 3.31 -1.22
C LEU A 43 2.75 3.43 -2.40
N ALA A 44 2.23 4.64 -2.59
CA ALA A 44 1.43 5.05 -3.72
C ALA A 44 2.30 5.87 -4.68
N ASP A 45 2.44 5.38 -5.91
CA ASP A 45 3.24 5.99 -6.97
C ASP A 45 2.37 6.24 -8.22
N PRO A 46 1.82 7.45 -8.37
CA PRO A 46 0.98 7.79 -9.51
C PRO A 46 1.77 7.76 -10.83
N VAL A 47 1.23 7.07 -11.82
CA VAL A 47 1.80 7.00 -13.17
C VAL A 47 1.86 8.41 -13.78
N GLY A 48 3.04 8.78 -14.28
CA GLY A 48 3.27 10.11 -14.86
C GLY A 48 3.52 11.24 -13.84
N SER A 49 3.59 10.94 -12.54
CA SER A 49 3.93 11.88 -11.48
C SER A 49 5.34 11.60 -10.92
N ARG A 50 5.97 12.64 -10.34
CA ARG A 50 7.18 12.47 -9.49
C ARG A 50 6.87 12.48 -8.00
N ARG A 51 5.62 12.76 -7.63
CA ARG A 51 5.17 12.86 -6.25
C ARG A 51 4.56 11.53 -5.83
N THR A 52 5.22 10.87 -4.89
CA THR A 52 4.74 9.65 -4.24
C THR A 52 4.23 9.96 -2.84
N MET A 53 3.43 9.05 -2.28
CA MET A 53 3.00 9.11 -0.88
C MET A 53 3.27 7.76 -0.23
N ARG A 54 3.90 7.81 0.94
CA ARG A 54 4.24 6.63 1.74
C ARG A 54 3.43 6.69 3.02
N SER A 55 2.84 5.57 3.42
CA SER A 55 2.18 5.47 4.71
C SER A 55 3.18 5.55 5.86
N GLU A 56 2.67 5.74 7.07
CA GLU A 56 3.41 5.37 8.28
C GLU A 56 3.71 3.86 8.27
N ALA A 57 4.66 3.44 9.12
CA ALA A 57 4.94 2.02 9.32
C ALA A 57 3.73 1.36 10.00
N ILE A 58 3.26 0.26 9.42
CA ILE A 58 2.14 -0.52 9.91
C ILE A 58 2.62 -1.91 10.32
N HIS A 59 2.02 -2.45 11.37
CA HIS A 59 2.20 -3.83 11.79
C HIS A 59 0.98 -4.63 11.38
N VAL A 60 1.19 -5.69 10.59
CA VAL A 60 0.12 -6.54 10.06
C VAL A 60 0.43 -8.00 10.39
N SER A 61 -0.58 -8.70 10.88
CA SER A 61 -0.55 -10.13 11.17
C SER A 61 -1.39 -10.92 10.16
N ALA A 62 -1.16 -12.23 10.07
CA ALA A 62 -1.98 -13.11 9.25
C ALA A 62 -3.47 -13.00 9.64
N GLY A 63 -4.34 -12.91 8.63
CA GLY A 63 -5.78 -12.74 8.80
C GLY A 63 -6.25 -11.28 8.86
N GLN A 64 -5.37 -10.31 9.10
CA GLN A 64 -5.74 -8.90 9.08
C GLN A 64 -5.87 -8.35 7.65
N VAL A 65 -6.76 -7.37 7.50
CA VAL A 65 -6.98 -6.66 6.24
C VAL A 65 -6.50 -5.23 6.39
N VAL A 66 -5.63 -4.79 5.47
CA VAL A 66 -5.26 -3.38 5.33
C VAL A 66 -6.13 -2.75 4.26
N GLU A 67 -6.94 -1.78 4.64
CA GLU A 67 -7.76 -0.98 3.74
C GLU A 67 -7.10 0.38 3.53
N TRP A 68 -6.70 0.67 2.29
CA TRP A 68 -6.08 1.93 1.92
C TRP A 68 -6.95 2.68 0.91
N THR A 69 -7.54 3.80 1.34
CA THR A 69 -8.34 4.67 0.48
C THR A 69 -7.44 5.76 -0.10
N LEU A 70 -7.20 5.68 -1.40
CA LEU A 70 -6.37 6.65 -2.14
C LEU A 70 -7.23 7.76 -2.74
N GLN A 71 -6.91 9.01 -2.40
CA GLN A 71 -7.57 10.20 -2.93
C GLN A 71 -6.76 10.84 -4.06
N ALA A 72 -7.41 11.70 -4.87
CA ALA A 72 -6.73 12.43 -5.95
C ALA A 72 -5.60 13.32 -5.41
N ASP A 73 -5.84 14.02 -4.29
CA ASP A 73 -4.77 14.53 -3.44
C ASP A 73 -4.35 13.43 -2.45
N LEU A 74 -3.20 12.82 -2.69
CA LEU A 74 -2.71 11.72 -1.86
C LEU A 74 -2.56 12.10 -0.38
N ARG A 75 -2.40 13.38 -0.04
CA ARG A 75 -2.31 13.84 1.35
C ARG A 75 -3.61 13.64 2.14
N GLN A 76 -4.73 13.43 1.45
CA GLN A 76 -6.04 13.16 2.04
C GLN A 76 -6.39 11.66 2.06
N SER A 77 -5.45 10.79 1.67
CA SER A 77 -5.65 9.34 1.70
C SER A 77 -5.65 8.82 3.14
N SER A 78 -6.38 7.74 3.39
CA SER A 78 -6.53 7.15 4.73
C SER A 78 -6.26 5.66 4.71
N LEU A 79 -5.62 5.16 5.77
CA LEU A 79 -5.29 3.75 5.93
C LEU A 79 -5.93 3.22 7.22
N THR A 80 -6.50 2.03 7.18
CA THR A 80 -7.10 1.35 8.34
C THR A 80 -6.73 -0.13 8.32
N ILE A 81 -6.54 -0.72 9.49
CA ILE A 81 -6.27 -2.14 9.67
C ILE A 81 -7.46 -2.76 10.40
N ARG A 82 -7.96 -3.89 9.90
CA ARG A 82 -9.12 -4.61 10.44
C ARG A 82 -8.74 -6.07 10.70
N SER A 83 -9.39 -6.68 11.69
CA SER A 83 -9.26 -8.10 12.07
C SER A 83 -10.37 -8.95 11.49
#